data_AF-A0AAD6VFF2-F1
#
_entry.id   AF-A0AAD6VFF2-F1
#
_cell.length_a   1.000
_cell.length_b   1.000
_cell.length_c   1.000
_cell.angle_alpha   90.00
_cell.angle_beta   90.00
_cell.angle_gamma   90.00
#
_symmetry.space_group_name_H-M   'P 1'
#
loop_
_entity.id
_entity.type
_entity.pdbx_description
1 polymer ?
#
loop_
_entity_poly.entity_id
_entity_poly.type
_entity_poly.pdbx_seq_one_letter_code
_entity_poly.pdbx_strand_id
1 'polypeptide(L)'
;GGYIYCNPANWPFDSWVHQSPNIVIVSAYYRLDMFGFLFTPEFVDPELGDFNVGFRDQTQALGWVCTHIGGDPGAVTINSESAGGSSVELHTTANVGRDLFKATIAQSAY
;
A
#
# COMPACT_ATOMS: atom_id res chain seq x y z
N GLY A 1 11.97 -0.18 -4.74
CA GLY A 1 11.83 1.30 -4.79
C GLY A 1 12.32 2.05 -3.55
N GLY A 2 12.60 1.36 -2.42
CA GLY A 2 13.25 1.97 -1.25
C GLY A 2 12.53 3.14 -0.60
N TYR A 3 11.21 3.29 -0.82
CA TYR A 3 10.43 4.47 -0.41
C TYR A 3 10.88 5.82 -1.00
N ILE A 4 11.81 5.84 -1.95
CA ILE A 4 12.41 7.07 -2.49
C ILE A 4 12.10 7.30 -3.97
N TYR A 5 11.75 6.25 -4.72
CA TYR A 5 11.36 6.36 -6.12
C TYR A 5 10.46 5.19 -6.55
N CYS A 6 9.92 5.30 -7.78
CA CYS A 6 9.05 4.37 -8.51
C CYS A 6 7.63 4.92 -8.69
N ASN A 7 6.87 4.29 -9.58
CA ASN A 7 5.45 4.58 -9.81
C ASN A 7 4.74 3.32 -10.32
N PRO A 8 3.44 3.16 -10.02
CA PRO A 8 2.60 2.10 -10.57
C PRO A 8 2.63 1.96 -12.10
N ALA A 9 2.71 3.05 -12.85
CA ALA A 9 2.62 3.01 -14.32
C ALA A 9 3.83 2.31 -14.98
N ASN A 10 4.99 2.30 -14.32
CA ASN A 10 6.19 1.62 -14.80
C ASN A 10 6.18 0.10 -14.53
N TRP A 11 5.25 -0.39 -13.71
CA TRP A 11 5.12 -1.81 -13.35
C TRP A 11 3.68 -2.28 -13.54
N PRO A 12 3.18 -2.27 -14.78
CA PRO A 12 1.80 -2.65 -15.04
C PRO A 12 1.61 -4.16 -14.86
N PHE A 13 0.45 -4.53 -14.34
CA PHE A 13 0.09 -5.93 -14.05
C PHE A 13 -0.61 -6.63 -15.23
N ASP A 14 -0.42 -6.15 -16.47
CA ASP A 14 -1.11 -6.68 -17.66
C ASP A 14 -0.94 -8.20 -17.79
N SER A 15 0.28 -8.70 -17.54
CA SER A 15 0.59 -10.13 -17.63
C SER A 15 -0.21 -10.97 -16.63
N TRP A 16 -0.51 -10.45 -15.44
CA TRP A 16 -1.32 -11.13 -14.43
C TRP A 16 -2.79 -11.13 -14.82
N VAL A 17 -3.31 -10.00 -15.29
CA VAL A 17 -4.69 -9.88 -15.78
C VAL A 17 -4.92 -10.82 -16.97
N HIS A 18 -3.96 -10.93 -17.89
CA HIS A 18 -4.04 -11.84 -19.02
C HIS A 18 -4.04 -13.33 -18.62
N GLN A 19 -3.28 -13.70 -17.59
CA GLN A 19 -3.22 -15.09 -17.10
C GLN A 19 -4.40 -15.44 -16.19
N SER A 20 -5.01 -14.44 -15.54
CA SER A 20 -6.10 -14.60 -14.59
C SER A 20 -7.21 -13.60 -14.89
N PRO A 21 -8.10 -13.87 -15.85
CA PRO A 21 -9.10 -12.89 -16.31
C PRO A 21 -10.16 -12.52 -15.25
N ASN A 22 -10.21 -13.23 -14.13
CA ASN A 22 -11.21 -13.07 -13.08
C ASN A 22 -10.71 -12.27 -11.87
N ILE A 23 -9.57 -11.57 -11.99
CA ILE A 23 -9.05 -10.70 -10.93
C ILE A 23 -9.14 -9.23 -11.34
N VAL A 24 -9.36 -8.36 -10.37
CA VAL A 24 -9.20 -6.92 -10.51
C VAL A 24 -7.90 -6.54 -9.83
N ILE A 25 -7.04 -5.81 -10.56
CA ILE A 25 -5.79 -5.28 -9.99
C ILE A 25 -5.92 -3.77 -9.88
N VAL A 26 -5.61 -3.27 -8.68
CA VAL A 26 -5.54 -1.83 -8.40
C VAL A 26 -4.12 -1.53 -7.94
N SER A 27 -3.51 -0.52 -8.54
CA SER A 27 -2.21 0.00 -8.10
C SER A 27 -2.36 1.47 -7.77
N ALA A 28 -1.99 1.84 -6.55
CA ALA A 28 -2.14 3.18 -6.03
C ALA A 28 -0.77 3.86 -5.89
N TYR A 29 -0.75 5.17 -6.18
CA TYR A 29 0.38 6.02 -5.82
C TYR A 29 0.32 6.33 -4.33
N TYR A 30 1.48 6.46 -3.70
CA TYR A 30 1.63 6.97 -2.34
C TYR A 30 2.85 7.90 -2.31
N ARG A 31 2.88 8.81 -1.34
CA ARG A 31 4.00 9.76 -1.21
C ARG A 31 5.30 9.04 -0.86
N LEU A 32 6.38 9.51 -1.48
CA LEU A 32 7.74 8.97 -1.37
C LEU A 32 8.68 10.01 -0.75
N ASP A 33 9.84 9.54 -0.30
CA ASP A 33 10.92 10.34 0.26
C ASP A 33 10.39 11.30 1.35
N MET A 34 10.94 12.51 1.46
CA MET A 34 10.49 13.53 2.40
C MET A 34 8.98 13.84 2.31
N PHE A 35 8.33 13.64 1.16
CA PHE A 35 6.88 13.91 1.07
C PHE A 35 6.05 12.85 1.80
N GLY A 36 6.54 11.62 1.93
CA GLY A 36 5.86 10.53 2.61
C GLY A 36 6.37 10.26 4.02
N PHE A 37 7.65 10.58 4.27
CA PHE A 37 8.41 10.10 5.42
C PHE A 37 9.35 11.15 6.01
N LEU A 38 9.00 12.44 5.92
CA LEU A 38 9.78 13.49 6.57
C LEU A 38 9.85 13.26 8.08
N PHE A 39 11.06 13.36 8.61
CA PHE A 39 11.32 13.37 10.05
C PHE A 39 11.76 14.76 10.49
N THR A 40 11.02 15.33 11.44
CA THR A 40 11.39 16.55 12.17
C THR A 40 10.90 16.45 13.62
N PRO A 41 11.61 16.99 14.63
CA PRO A 41 11.21 16.86 16.03
C PRO A 41 9.80 17.36 16.35
N GLU A 42 9.30 18.34 15.60
CA GLU A 42 7.98 18.95 15.77
C GLU A 42 6.83 17.98 15.47
N PHE A 43 7.04 16.99 14.60
CA PHE A 43 6.01 15.99 14.24
C PHE A 43 5.76 14.96 15.35
N VAL A 44 6.46 15.07 16.48
CA VAL A 44 6.06 14.38 17.72
C VAL A 44 4.67 14.85 18.17
N ASP A 45 4.31 16.10 17.86
CA ASP A 45 2.93 16.59 17.97
C ASP A 45 2.13 16.16 16.73
N PRO A 46 1.13 15.26 16.86
CA PRO A 46 0.35 14.76 15.74
C PRO A 46 -0.53 15.85 15.07
N GLU A 47 -0.74 17.00 15.72
CA GLU A 47 -1.43 18.14 15.11
C GLU A 47 -0.52 18.88 14.10
N LEU A 48 0.80 18.71 14.22
CA LEU A 48 1.78 19.35 13.34
C LEU A 48 2.25 18.45 12.18
N GLY A 49 2.18 17.12 12.34
CA GLY A 49 2.50 16.18 11.26
C GLY A 49 2.41 14.71 11.63
N ASP A 50 2.74 13.84 10.67
CA ASP A 50 2.85 12.39 10.84
C ASP A 50 4.16 11.96 10.14
N PHE A 51 4.90 11.04 10.75
CA PHE A 51 6.15 10.51 10.20
C PHE A 51 5.93 9.49 9.07
N ASN A 52 4.70 8.99 8.92
CA ASN A 52 4.35 7.81 8.15
C ASN A 52 3.25 8.10 7.13
N VAL A 53 3.20 9.32 6.63
CA VAL A 53 2.13 9.79 5.74
C VAL A 53 2.05 8.94 4.47
N GLY A 54 3.17 8.44 3.94
CA GLY A 54 3.16 7.49 2.82
C GLY A 54 2.40 6.19 3.14
N PHE A 55 2.50 5.66 4.36
CA PHE A 55 1.70 4.50 4.79
C PHE A 55 0.22 4.87 5.06
N ARG A 56 -0.06 6.12 5.47
CA ARG A 56 -1.43 6.62 5.59
C ARG A 56 -2.10 6.70 4.22
N ASP A 57 -1.38 7.14 3.19
CA ASP A 57 -1.87 7.14 1.80
C ASP A 57 -2.25 5.73 1.35
N GLN A 58 -1.40 4.74 1.63
CA GLN A 58 -1.67 3.34 1.30
C GLN A 58 -2.92 2.82 2.04
N THR A 59 -3.08 3.17 3.33
CA THR A 59 -4.27 2.79 4.11
C THR A 59 -5.55 3.44 3.55
N GLN A 60 -5.49 4.70 3.16
CA GLN A 60 -6.60 5.42 2.54
C GLN A 60 -6.96 4.81 1.18
N ALA A 61 -5.96 4.46 0.37
CA ALA A 61 -6.17 3.77 -0.90
C ALA A 61 -6.84 2.40 -0.70
N LEU A 62 -6.42 1.61 0.30
CA LEU A 62 -7.07 0.34 0.63
C LEU A 62 -8.53 0.52 1.05
N GLY A 63 -8.81 1.47 1.94
CA GLY A 63 -10.18 1.78 2.34
C GLY A 63 -11.05 2.22 1.15
N TRP A 64 -10.48 3.03 0.25
CA TRP A 64 -11.15 3.43 -0.98
C TRP A 64 -11.45 2.23 -1.88
N VAL A 65 -10.50 1.31 -2.07
CA VAL A 65 -10.68 0.10 -2.87
C VAL A 65 -11.80 -0.78 -2.30
N CYS A 66 -11.76 -1.07 -0.99
CA CYS A 66 -12.78 -1.87 -0.31
C CYS A 66 -14.19 -1.27 -0.45
N THR A 67 -14.29 0.05 -0.59
CA THR A 67 -15.58 0.76 -0.64
C THR A 67 -16.09 0.93 -2.08
N HIS A 68 -15.21 1.11 -3.07
CA HIS A 68 -15.61 1.61 -4.40
C HIS A 68 -15.34 0.64 -5.56
N ILE A 69 -14.50 -0.38 -5.39
CA ILE A 69 -14.20 -1.31 -6.48
C ILE A 69 -15.16 -2.50 -6.41
N GLY A 70 -15.82 -2.79 -7.54
CA GLY A 70 -16.90 -3.80 -7.65
C GLY A 70 -16.48 -5.26 -7.55
N GLY A 71 -15.41 -5.57 -6.81
CA GLY A 71 -15.02 -6.94 -6.43
C GLY A 71 -15.61 -7.36 -5.08
N ASP A 72 -15.21 -8.53 -4.58
CA ASP A 72 -15.55 -8.95 -3.22
C ASP A 72 -14.64 -8.24 -2.20
N PRO A 73 -15.16 -7.35 -1.34
CA PRO A 73 -14.35 -6.68 -0.32
C PRO A 73 -13.79 -7.66 0.71
N GLY A 74 -14.40 -8.86 0.85
CA GLY A 74 -13.90 -9.97 1.64
C GLY A 74 -12.79 -10.78 0.96
N ALA A 75 -12.41 -10.47 -0.28
CA ALA A 75 -11.37 -11.18 -1.03
C ALA A 75 -10.19 -10.28 -1.43
N VAL A 76 -9.98 -9.16 -0.72
CA VAL A 76 -8.87 -8.24 -1.00
C VAL A 76 -7.54 -8.84 -0.57
N THR A 77 -6.58 -8.88 -1.50
CA THR A 77 -5.18 -9.30 -1.27
C THR A 77 -4.24 -8.14 -1.51
N ILE A 78 -3.33 -7.86 -0.58
CA ILE A 78 -2.25 -6.89 -0.80
C ILE A 78 -0.97 -7.59 -1.24
N ASN A 79 -0.31 -7.03 -2.26
CA ASN A 79 0.86 -7.61 -2.89
C ASN A 79 1.85 -6.51 -3.27
N SER A 80 3.13 -6.66 -2.93
CA SER A 80 4.16 -5.74 -3.42
C SER A 80 5.60 -6.26 -3.22
N GLU A 81 6.56 -5.54 -3.81
CA GLU A 81 7.99 -5.93 -3.92
C GLU A 81 8.92 -4.91 -3.26
N SER A 82 10.04 -5.38 -2.70
CA SER A 82 11.08 -4.55 -2.07
C SER A 82 10.47 -3.72 -0.92
N ALA A 83 10.61 -2.39 -0.95
CA ALA A 83 9.97 -1.47 0.00
C ALA A 83 8.45 -1.65 0.05
N GLY A 84 7.81 -1.99 -1.07
CA GLY A 84 6.39 -2.35 -1.06
C GLY A 84 6.14 -3.65 -0.32
N GLY A 85 7.03 -4.65 -0.44
CA GLY A 85 6.97 -5.88 0.34
C GLY A 85 7.03 -5.60 1.85
N SER A 86 7.97 -4.76 2.28
CA SER A 86 8.01 -4.28 3.67
C SER A 86 6.74 -3.50 4.05
N SER A 87 6.13 -2.75 3.12
CA SER A 87 4.84 -2.08 3.36
C SER A 87 3.71 -3.08 3.61
N VAL A 88 3.69 -4.20 2.88
CA VAL A 88 2.73 -5.30 3.11
C VAL A 88 2.88 -5.86 4.52
N GLU A 89 4.11 -6.11 4.96
CA GLU A 89 4.39 -6.60 6.32
C GLU A 89 3.94 -5.59 7.39
N LEU A 90 4.32 -4.32 7.23
CA LEU A 90 3.92 -3.24 8.12
C LEU A 90 2.40 -3.10 8.20
N HIS A 91 1.69 -3.19 7.09
CA HIS A 91 0.23 -3.14 7.09
C HIS A 91 -0.40 -4.36 7.76
N THR A 92 0.17 -5.54 7.57
CA THR A 92 -0.26 -6.76 8.25
C THR A 92 -0.16 -6.61 9.76
N THR A 93 0.90 -5.99 10.27
CA THR A 93 1.08 -5.75 11.71
C THR A 93 0.27 -4.56 12.22
N ALA A 94 0.21 -3.45 11.49
CA ALA A 94 -0.39 -2.20 11.96
C ALA A 94 -1.92 -2.17 11.85
N ASN A 95 -2.51 -3.00 10.98
CA ASN A 95 -3.95 -3.04 10.74
C ASN A 95 -4.60 -4.34 11.25
N VAL A 96 -4.00 -5.02 12.22
CA VAL A 96 -4.62 -6.19 12.87
C VAL A 96 -6.02 -5.83 13.37
N GLY A 97 -7.01 -6.63 12.98
CA GLY A 97 -8.42 -6.44 13.34
C GLY A 97 -9.19 -5.45 12.46
N ARG A 98 -8.57 -4.87 11.43
CA ARG A 98 -9.28 -4.09 10.40
C ARG A 98 -9.58 -4.96 9.19
N ASP A 99 -10.80 -4.87 8.68
CA ASP A 99 -11.23 -5.58 7.47
C ASP A 99 -10.80 -4.85 6.19
N LEU A 100 -9.48 -4.67 6.01
CA LEU A 100 -8.92 -4.02 4.80
C LEU A 100 -8.37 -5.02 3.78
N PHE A 101 -7.94 -6.20 4.23
CA PHE A 101 -7.45 -7.27 3.36
C PHE A 101 -7.53 -8.60 4.10
N LYS A 102 -7.56 -9.71 3.35
CA LYS A 102 -7.60 -11.08 3.87
C LYS A 102 -6.36 -11.90 3.58
N ALA A 103 -5.56 -11.50 2.59
CA ALA A 103 -4.32 -12.17 2.25
C ALA A 103 -3.22 -11.17 1.87
N THR A 104 -1.98 -11.61 1.99
CA THR A 104 -0.78 -10.79 1.84
C THR A 104 0.28 -11.54 1.05
N ILE A 105 0.96 -10.85 0.13
CA ILE A 105 2.13 -11.35 -0.59
C ILE A 105 3.25 -10.32 -0.46
N ALA A 106 4.23 -10.59 0.37
CA ALA A 106 5.43 -9.77 0.54
C ALA A 106 6.57 -10.37 -0.27
N GLN A 107 7.05 -9.66 -1.30
CA GLN A 107 8.10 -10.12 -2.18
C GLN A 107 9.40 -9.39 -1.89
N SER A 108 10.47 -10.13 -1.58
CA SER A 108 11.80 -9.56 -1.35
C SER A 108 11.79 -8.42 -0.31
N ALA A 109 11.03 -8.60 0.78
CA ALA A 109 11.07 -7.70 1.93
C ALA A 109 12.40 -7.87 2.67
N TYR A 110 12.97 -6.75 3.13
CA TYR A 110 14.16 -6.73 3.98
C TYR A 110 13.75 -6.44 5.42
#